data_AF-A0A2V7FXS2-F1
#
_entry.id   AF-A0A2V7FXS2-F1
#
_cell.length_a   1.000
_cell.length_b   1.000
_cell.length_c   1.000
_cell.angle_alpha   90.00
_cell.angle_beta   90.00
_cell.angle_gamma   90.00
#
_symmetry.space_group_name_H-M   'P 1'
#
loop_
_entity.id
_entity.type
_entity.pdbx_description
1 polymer ?
#
loop_
_entity_poly.entity_id
_entity_poly.type
_entity_poly.pdbx_seq_one_letter_code
_entity_poly.pdbx_strand_id
1 'polypeptide(L)'
;MRCLAVLVCVATTVARAQEPTPPPPPPSAPDSVRAESALVPPPPPSPEQKRFLDGLRTATRGIAQLKDGLNRVTRTQSKSDSVSQRRAGRLLAGLCGSARAFMGRGRPYMKPAVYEDSTRLKARRLTTQMDSLISYTTSCEQTATATPVPVATELTKRLKSYDAVLREFRLAVGLPVKADSVPTLKR
;
A
#
# COMPACT_ATOMS: atom_id res chain seq x y z
N MET A 1 -33.16 -32.30 -39.93
CA MET A 1 -33.77 -31.19 -40.68
C MET A 1 -32.84 -29.99 -40.53
N ARG A 2 -31.74 -29.88 -41.29
CA ARG A 2 -31.64 -29.16 -42.58
C ARG A 2 -32.32 -27.79 -42.55
N CYS A 3 -31.53 -26.71 -42.56
CA CYS A 3 -31.64 -25.63 -43.56
C CYS A 3 -30.27 -24.92 -43.71
N LEU A 4 -29.91 -24.70 -44.97
CA LEU A 4 -28.66 -24.19 -45.52
C LEU A 4 -28.86 -22.75 -46.05
N ALA A 5 -27.74 -22.03 -46.20
CA ALA A 5 -27.49 -20.88 -47.07
C ALA A 5 -28.18 -19.55 -46.65
N VAL A 6 -27.62 -18.35 -46.86
CA VAL A 6 -27.13 -17.77 -48.13
C VAL A 6 -26.14 -16.61 -47.85
N LEU A 7 -25.08 -16.56 -48.68
CA LEU A 7 -24.13 -15.46 -48.89
C LEU A 7 -24.79 -14.25 -49.58
N VAL A 8 -24.49 -13.01 -49.16
CA VAL A 8 -24.60 -11.83 -50.03
C VAL A 8 -23.43 -10.88 -49.78
N CYS A 9 -22.57 -10.75 -50.79
CA CYS A 9 -21.56 -9.71 -50.95
C CYS A 9 -22.20 -8.41 -51.48
N VAL A 10 -21.71 -7.25 -51.05
CA VAL A 10 -21.77 -6.03 -51.89
C VAL A 10 -20.38 -5.41 -51.92
N ALA A 11 -19.80 -5.42 -53.12
CA ALA A 11 -18.58 -4.75 -53.50
C ALA A 11 -18.89 -3.30 -53.90
N THR A 12 -17.99 -2.37 -53.59
CA THR A 12 -17.83 -1.14 -54.34
C THR A 12 -16.42 -1.08 -54.91
N THR A 13 -16.39 -1.02 -56.23
CA THR A 13 -15.23 -0.95 -57.13
C THR A 13 -14.69 0.47 -57.19
N VAL A 14 -13.36 0.65 -57.13
CA VAL A 14 -12.68 1.70 -57.91
C VAL A 14 -11.36 1.18 -58.47
N ALA A 15 -11.35 1.07 -59.80
CA ALA A 15 -10.28 1.19 -60.80
C ALA A 15 -8.86 0.65 -60.54
N ARG A 16 -8.49 -0.33 -61.38
CA ARG A 16 -7.11 -0.64 -61.79
C ARG A 16 -6.52 0.44 -62.71
N ALA A 17 -5.22 0.71 -62.54
CA ALA A 17 -4.20 1.05 -63.55
C ALA A 17 -2.96 1.51 -62.77
N GLN A 18 -1.71 1.03 -62.90
CA GLN A 18 -0.98 0.14 -63.81
C GLN A 18 0.22 -0.42 -63.02
N GLU A 19 0.59 -1.68 -63.26
CA GLU A 19 1.91 -2.22 -62.89
C GLU A 19 2.96 -1.76 -63.91
N PRO A 20 4.17 -1.41 -63.46
CA PRO A 20 5.36 -2.04 -64.03
C PRO A 20 6.25 -2.73 -62.98
N THR A 21 6.67 -3.94 -63.35
CA THR A 21 7.66 -4.90 -62.84
C THR A 21 8.76 -4.38 -61.87
N PRO A 22 9.17 -5.18 -60.85
CA PRO A 22 9.89 -4.70 -59.67
C PRO A 22 11.42 -4.65 -59.84
N PRO A 23 12.12 -3.70 -59.19
CA PRO A 23 13.56 -3.79 -58.96
C PRO A 23 13.88 -4.64 -57.71
N PRO A 24 15.05 -5.32 -57.68
CA PRO A 24 15.43 -6.31 -56.66
C PRO A 24 15.62 -5.70 -55.25
N PRO A 25 15.44 -6.48 -54.17
CA PRO A 25 15.54 -5.98 -52.80
C PRO A 25 17.00 -5.69 -52.40
N PRO A 26 17.31 -4.50 -51.86
CA PRO A 26 18.57 -4.26 -51.17
C PRO A 26 18.54 -4.83 -49.73
N PRO A 27 19.72 -5.12 -49.14
CA PRO A 27 19.91 -6.11 -48.10
C PRO A 27 19.35 -5.69 -46.73
N SER A 28 18.96 -6.71 -45.96
CA SER A 28 18.52 -6.70 -44.57
C SER A 28 19.17 -5.59 -43.73
N ALA A 29 18.36 -4.61 -43.31
CA ALA A 29 18.75 -3.73 -42.21
C ALA A 29 18.75 -4.58 -40.92
N PRO A 30 19.84 -4.57 -40.14
CA PRO A 30 19.86 -5.27 -38.86
C PRO A 30 18.86 -4.62 -37.92
N ASP A 31 18.17 -5.47 -37.17
CA ASP A 31 17.32 -5.11 -36.04
C ASP A 31 17.96 -3.97 -35.24
N SER A 32 17.38 -2.77 -35.33
CA SER A 32 17.64 -1.73 -34.35
C SER A 32 16.91 -2.18 -33.09
N VAL A 33 17.61 -3.04 -32.35
CA VAL A 33 17.32 -3.46 -30.99
C VAL A 33 16.95 -2.21 -30.23
N ARG A 34 15.64 -2.07 -29.99
CA ARG A 34 15.01 -1.42 -28.85
C ARG A 34 16.07 -1.06 -27.83
N ALA A 35 16.49 0.21 -27.85
CA ALA A 35 17.36 0.74 -26.82
C ALA A 35 16.69 0.46 -25.48
N GLU A 36 17.19 -0.58 -24.83
CA GLU A 36 16.79 -1.02 -23.51
C GLU A 36 17.07 0.18 -22.63
N SER A 37 15.99 0.88 -22.26
CA SER A 37 16.02 1.96 -21.30
C SER A 37 16.51 1.32 -20.00
N ALA A 38 17.83 1.30 -19.82
CA ALA A 38 18.48 0.86 -18.62
C ALA A 38 17.96 1.78 -17.52
N LEU A 39 16.96 1.29 -16.79
CA LEU A 39 16.43 1.91 -15.59
C LEU A 39 17.61 2.09 -14.64
N VAL A 40 18.18 3.29 -14.64
CA VAL A 40 19.18 3.69 -13.66
C VAL A 40 18.58 3.36 -12.30
N PRO A 41 19.21 2.47 -11.49
CA PRO A 41 18.67 2.11 -10.20
C PRO A 41 18.49 3.39 -9.38
N PRO A 42 17.39 3.52 -8.63
CA PRO A 42 17.13 4.72 -7.86
C PRO A 42 18.32 4.99 -6.93
N PRO A 43 18.75 6.27 -6.80
CA PRO A 43 19.90 6.60 -5.97
C PRO A 43 19.66 6.10 -4.54
N PRO A 44 20.71 5.65 -3.85
CA PRO A 44 20.59 5.20 -2.46
C PRO A 44 20.05 6.33 -1.59
N PRO A 45 19.28 6.01 -0.53
CA PRO A 45 18.70 7.03 0.33
C PRO A 45 19.79 7.84 1.02
N SER A 46 19.57 9.15 1.15
CA SER A 46 20.48 10.02 1.89
C SER A 46 20.57 9.60 3.36
N PRO A 47 21.63 9.99 4.10
CA PRO A 47 21.76 9.68 5.53
C PRO A 47 20.55 10.13 6.36
N GLU A 48 19.94 11.26 6.01
CA GLU A 48 18.75 11.77 6.69
C GLU A 48 17.49 10.98 6.35
N GLN A 49 17.33 10.57 5.09
CA GLN A 49 16.26 9.67 4.68
C GLN A 49 16.39 8.31 5.37
N LYS A 50 17.62 7.81 5.56
CA LYS A 50 17.87 6.59 6.35
C LYS A 50 17.40 6.74 7.79
N ARG A 51 17.72 7.87 8.45
CA ARG A 51 17.22 8.17 9.81
C ARG A 51 15.69 8.23 9.86
N PHE A 52 15.04 8.82 8.85
CA PHE A 52 13.59 8.82 8.74
C PHE A 52 13.04 7.39 8.68
N LEU A 53 13.61 6.54 7.82
CA LEU A 53 13.17 5.14 7.66
C LEU A 53 13.43 4.29 8.90
N ASP A 54 14.52 4.54 9.63
CA ASP A 54 14.81 3.87 10.91
C ASP A 54 13.83 4.30 12.01
N GLY A 55 13.47 5.59 12.06
CA GLY A 55 12.39 6.10 12.91
C GLY A 55 11.05 5.45 12.59
N LEU A 56 10.70 5.39 11.31
CA LEU A 56 9.49 4.73 10.83
C LEU A 56 9.47 3.24 11.18
N ARG A 57 10.60 2.54 11.04
CA ARG A 57 10.73 1.12 11.42
C ARG A 57 10.49 0.95 12.93
N THR A 58 11.04 1.83 13.75
CA THR A 58 10.85 1.82 15.21
C THR A 58 9.39 2.03 15.58
N ALA A 59 8.73 3.04 15.00
CA ALA A 59 7.32 3.31 15.26
C ALA A 59 6.40 2.16 14.79
N THR A 60 6.67 1.60 13.61
CA THR A 60 5.87 0.52 13.01
C THR A 60 5.93 -0.77 13.83
N ARG A 61 7.00 -1.03 14.59
CA ARG A 61 7.06 -2.16 15.54
C ARG A 61 5.95 -2.08 16.59
N GLY A 62 5.72 -0.90 17.16
CA GLY A 62 4.62 -0.68 18.11
C GLY A 62 3.25 -0.83 17.45
N ILE A 63 3.10 -0.33 16.22
CA ILE A 63 1.84 -0.44 15.46
C ILE A 63 1.52 -1.91 15.13
N ALA A 64 2.53 -2.73 14.81
CA ALA A 64 2.34 -4.16 14.59
C ALA A 64 1.79 -4.85 15.85
N GLN A 65 2.32 -4.52 17.03
CA GLN A 65 1.82 -5.03 18.31
C GLN A 65 0.35 -4.64 18.56
N LEU A 66 -0.04 -3.41 18.22
CA LEU A 66 -1.45 -2.97 18.30
C LEU A 66 -2.36 -3.80 17.39
N LYS A 67 -1.94 -4.05 16.15
CA LYS A 67 -2.72 -4.86 15.20
C LYS A 67 -2.92 -6.29 15.72
N ASP A 68 -1.89 -6.88 16.32
CA ASP A 68 -1.98 -8.22 16.92
C ASP A 68 -2.92 -8.26 18.13
N GLY A 69 -2.85 -7.26 19.01
CA GLY A 69 -3.75 -7.11 20.15
C GLY A 69 -5.21 -6.90 19.73
N LEU A 70 -5.42 -6.04 18.74
CA LEU A 70 -6.72 -5.76 18.15
C LEU A 70 -7.36 -7.03 17.59
N ASN A 71 -6.60 -7.83 16.83
CA ASN A 71 -7.07 -9.12 16.31
C ASN A 71 -7.49 -10.10 17.42
N ARG A 72 -6.93 -10.00 18.63
CA ARG A 72 -7.38 -10.81 19.78
C ARG A 72 -8.72 -10.32 20.31
N VAL A 73 -8.92 -9.01 20.43
CA VAL A 73 -10.21 -8.42 20.87
C VAL A 73 -11.33 -8.81 19.89
N THR A 74 -11.10 -8.65 18.59
CA THR A 74 -12.07 -9.01 17.54
C THR A 74 -12.47 -10.50 17.61
N ARG A 75 -11.51 -11.40 17.88
CA ARG A 75 -11.79 -12.84 18.03
C ARG A 75 -12.59 -13.18 19.29
N THR A 76 -12.53 -12.36 20.33
CA THR A 76 -13.37 -12.54 21.53
C THR A 76 -14.78 -11.96 21.34
N GLN A 77 -14.95 -10.99 20.44
CA GLN A 77 -16.24 -10.42 20.11
C GLN A 77 -17.17 -11.43 19.44
N SER A 78 -16.63 -12.24 18.51
CA SER A 78 -17.41 -13.28 17.82
C SER A 78 -17.90 -14.42 18.72
N LYS A 79 -17.36 -14.54 19.93
CA LYS A 79 -17.71 -15.58 20.91
C LYS A 79 -18.65 -15.11 22.02
N SER A 80 -19.04 -13.82 22.02
CA SER A 80 -19.93 -13.19 23.01
C SER A 80 -19.56 -13.43 24.50
N ASP A 81 -18.29 -13.74 24.80
CA ASP A 81 -17.77 -13.96 26.15
C ASP A 81 -17.21 -12.66 26.75
N SER A 82 -17.92 -12.10 27.73
CA SER A 82 -17.56 -10.84 28.39
C SER A 82 -16.28 -10.90 29.21
N VAL A 83 -15.95 -12.07 29.81
CA VAL A 83 -14.72 -12.26 30.59
C VAL A 83 -13.52 -12.28 29.64
N SER A 84 -13.63 -13.05 28.55
CA SER A 84 -12.60 -13.08 27.51
C SER A 84 -12.40 -11.70 26.87
N GLN A 85 -13.48 -10.96 26.60
CA GLN A 85 -13.40 -9.59 26.07
C GLN A 85 -12.68 -8.64 27.04
N ARG A 86 -13.00 -8.70 28.33
CA ARG A 86 -12.33 -7.86 29.34
C ARG A 86 -10.85 -8.20 29.47
N ARG A 87 -10.48 -9.49 29.41
CA ARG A 87 -9.08 -9.93 29.40
C ARG A 87 -8.34 -9.44 28.15
N ALA A 88 -8.97 -9.53 26.98
CA ALA A 88 -8.43 -9.01 25.74
C ALA A 88 -8.29 -7.47 25.77
N GLY A 89 -9.25 -6.77 26.40
CA GLY A 89 -9.20 -5.33 26.64
C GLY A 89 -8.04 -4.90 27.53
N ARG A 90 -7.78 -5.63 28.62
CA ARG A 90 -6.60 -5.38 29.48
C ARG A 90 -5.28 -5.56 28.73
N LEU A 91 -5.19 -6.61 27.91
CA LEU A 91 -4.02 -6.81 27.06
C LEU A 91 -3.87 -5.65 26.06
N LEU A 92 -4.97 -5.23 25.42
CA LEU A 92 -4.97 -4.12 24.47
C LEU A 92 -4.53 -2.80 25.14
N ALA A 93 -4.99 -2.52 26.36
CA ALA A 93 -4.56 -1.36 27.13
C ALA A 93 -3.03 -1.30 27.29
N GLY A 94 -2.41 -2.41 27.71
CA GLY A 94 -0.95 -2.50 27.84
C GLY A 94 -0.22 -2.34 26.51
N LEU A 95 -0.79 -2.87 25.41
CA LEU A 95 -0.24 -2.69 24.06
C LEU A 95 -0.36 -1.26 23.57
N CYS A 96 -1.39 -0.52 23.98
CA CYS A 96 -1.51 0.92 23.70
C CYS A 96 -0.39 1.72 24.38
N GLY A 97 -0.07 1.42 25.64
CA GLY A 97 1.08 2.00 26.33
C GLY A 97 2.43 1.64 25.66
N SER A 98 2.63 0.36 25.32
CA SER A 98 3.89 -0.08 24.67
C SER A 98 4.07 0.53 23.29
N ALA A 99 3.01 0.55 22.47
CA ALA A 99 3.03 1.12 21.14
C ALA A 99 3.29 2.62 21.16
N ARG A 100 2.69 3.34 22.12
CA ARG A 100 2.98 4.77 22.35
C ARG A 100 4.47 5.00 22.57
N ALA A 101 5.13 4.15 23.35
CA ALA A 101 6.57 4.28 23.59
C ALA A 101 7.40 4.04 22.33
N PHE A 102 7.05 3.06 21.49
CA PHE A 102 7.73 2.85 20.20
C PHE A 102 7.51 4.01 19.23
N MET A 103 6.27 4.47 19.08
CA MET A 103 5.94 5.60 18.21
C MET A 103 6.60 6.88 18.71
N GLY A 104 6.58 7.14 20.02
CA GLY A 104 7.24 8.30 20.65
C GLY A 104 8.76 8.29 20.48
N ARG A 105 9.41 7.11 20.47
CA ARG A 105 10.85 7.01 20.16
C ARG A 105 11.16 7.17 18.67
N GLY A 106 10.32 6.67 17.77
CA GLY A 106 10.56 6.74 16.33
C GLY A 106 10.23 8.10 15.72
N ARG A 107 9.17 8.74 16.19
CA ARG A 107 8.60 9.98 15.63
C ARG A 107 9.58 11.17 15.55
N PRO A 108 10.49 11.43 16.50
CA PRO A 108 11.46 12.51 16.41
C PRO A 108 12.40 12.43 15.20
N TYR A 109 12.66 11.22 14.70
CA TYR A 109 13.52 11.00 13.53
C TYR A 109 12.79 11.13 12.19
N MET A 110 11.46 11.10 12.21
CA MET A 110 10.63 11.19 11.01
C MET A 110 10.41 12.65 10.60
N LYS A 111 11.45 13.32 10.12
CA LYS A 111 11.38 14.70 9.63
C LYS A 111 10.95 14.74 8.16
N PRO A 112 9.75 15.24 7.80
CA PRO A 112 9.29 15.18 6.40
C PRO A 112 10.16 16.00 5.43
N ALA A 113 10.85 17.01 5.91
CA ALA A 113 11.70 17.90 5.12
C ALA A 113 12.93 17.22 4.49
N VAL A 114 13.25 15.98 4.87
CA VAL A 114 14.33 15.18 4.25
C VAL A 114 13.96 14.64 2.86
N TYR A 115 12.70 14.82 2.46
CA TYR A 115 12.18 14.48 1.15
C TYR A 115 11.73 15.73 0.43
N GLU A 116 11.76 15.69 -0.91
CA GLU A 116 11.33 16.79 -1.77
C GLU A 116 9.95 16.54 -2.40
N ASP A 117 9.38 17.61 -2.96
CA ASP A 117 8.18 17.61 -3.80
C ASP A 117 6.99 16.82 -3.23
N SER A 118 6.46 15.88 -4.02
CA SER A 118 5.30 15.06 -3.67
C SER A 118 5.61 14.05 -2.55
N THR A 119 6.85 13.60 -2.43
CA THR A 119 7.30 12.68 -1.37
C THR A 119 7.29 13.37 -0.02
N ARG A 120 7.65 14.67 0.04
CA ARG A 120 7.52 15.50 1.24
C ARG A 120 6.08 15.57 1.74
N LEU A 121 5.12 15.74 0.84
CA LEU A 121 3.69 15.78 1.19
C LEU A 121 3.22 14.45 1.77
N LYS A 122 3.63 13.33 1.17
CA LYS A 122 3.31 11.98 1.67
C LYS A 122 3.96 11.71 3.03
N ALA A 123 5.21 12.11 3.22
CA ALA A 123 5.91 12.01 4.50
C ALA A 123 5.22 12.84 5.60
N ARG A 124 4.77 14.07 5.29
CA ARG A 124 3.97 14.91 6.21
C ARG A 124 2.68 14.20 6.63
N ARG A 125 1.89 13.70 5.66
CA ARG A 125 0.65 12.94 5.93
C ARG A 125 0.90 11.74 6.83
N LEU A 126 1.97 10.98 6.54
CA LEU A 126 2.38 9.84 7.37
C LEU A 126 2.69 10.26 8.81
N THR A 127 3.47 11.34 9.01
CA THR A 127 3.78 11.83 10.36
C THR A 127 2.55 12.34 11.10
N THR A 128 1.62 13.01 10.42
CA THR A 128 0.35 13.45 11.02
C THR A 128 -0.50 12.28 11.47
N GLN A 129 -0.59 11.21 10.67
CA GLN A 129 -1.30 9.99 11.08
C GLN A 129 -0.60 9.29 12.26
N MET A 130 0.74 9.31 12.30
CA MET A 130 1.50 8.82 13.45
C MET A 130 1.17 9.62 14.72
N ASP A 131 1.14 10.95 14.63
CA ASP A 131 0.83 11.85 15.75
C ASP A 131 -0.61 11.62 16.26
N SER A 132 -1.56 11.41 15.33
CA SER A 132 -2.94 11.03 15.65
C SER A 132 -3.03 9.69 16.39
N LEU A 133 -2.24 8.69 15.98
CA LEU A 133 -2.15 7.41 16.69
C LEU A 133 -1.52 7.57 18.08
N ILE A 134 -0.41 8.30 18.21
CA ILE A 134 0.24 8.59 19.49
C ILE A 134 -0.75 9.26 20.45
N SER A 135 -1.46 10.29 19.99
CA SER A 135 -2.48 10.98 20.80
C SER A 135 -3.60 10.04 21.24
N TYR A 136 -4.07 9.16 20.36
CA TYR A 136 -5.15 8.23 20.68
C TYR A 136 -4.73 7.13 21.66
N THR A 137 -3.46 6.68 21.64
CA THR A 137 -3.00 5.58 22.51
C THR A 137 -3.18 5.86 23.99
N THR A 138 -3.12 7.12 24.43
CA THR A 138 -3.42 7.50 25.82
C THR A 138 -4.87 7.17 26.21
N SER A 139 -5.83 7.52 25.35
CA SER A 139 -7.24 7.20 25.58
C SER A 139 -7.49 5.69 25.49
N CYS A 140 -6.87 5.02 24.52
CA CYS A 140 -6.93 3.57 24.42
C CYS A 140 -6.45 2.88 25.71
N GLU A 141 -5.31 3.30 26.27
CA GLU A 141 -4.75 2.73 27.51
C GLU A 141 -5.74 2.85 28.69
N GLN A 142 -6.41 3.99 28.82
CA GLN A 142 -7.37 4.25 29.89
C GLN A 142 -8.69 3.50 29.72
N THR A 143 -9.16 3.33 28.48
CA THR A 143 -10.53 2.89 28.21
C THR A 143 -10.65 1.45 27.71
N ALA A 144 -9.60 0.86 27.13
CA ALA A 144 -9.67 -0.47 26.49
C ALA A 144 -10.12 -1.60 27.42
N THR A 145 -9.86 -1.49 28.73
CA THR A 145 -10.34 -2.50 29.70
C THR A 145 -11.84 -2.40 29.95
N ALA A 146 -12.39 -1.18 29.99
CA ALA A 146 -13.80 -0.94 30.29
C ALA A 146 -14.68 -1.11 29.05
N THR A 147 -14.21 -0.65 27.89
CA THR A 147 -14.96 -0.64 26.63
C THR A 147 -14.13 -1.23 25.47
N PRO A 148 -13.75 -2.52 25.55
CA PRO A 148 -12.83 -3.14 24.59
C PRO A 148 -13.33 -3.07 23.14
N VAL A 149 -14.64 -3.26 22.91
CA VAL A 149 -15.23 -3.27 21.57
C VAL A 149 -15.22 -1.86 20.92
N PRO A 150 -15.76 -0.80 21.55
CA PRO A 150 -15.65 0.56 20.99
C PRO A 150 -14.21 0.99 20.72
N VAL A 151 -13.29 0.70 21.65
CA VAL A 151 -11.86 1.04 21.48
C VAL A 151 -11.25 0.28 20.31
N ALA A 152 -11.57 -0.99 20.15
CA ALA A 152 -11.14 -1.80 19.01
C ALA A 152 -11.65 -1.23 17.67
N THR A 153 -12.91 -0.82 17.59
CA THR A 153 -13.51 -0.21 16.39
C THR A 153 -12.79 1.07 15.98
N GLU A 154 -12.59 2.00 16.93
CA GLU A 154 -11.92 3.27 16.65
C GLU A 154 -10.43 3.06 16.33
N LEU A 155 -9.74 2.17 17.04
CA LEU A 155 -8.36 1.81 16.74
C LEU A 155 -8.23 1.19 15.33
N THR A 156 -9.18 0.34 14.93
CA THR A 156 -9.22 -0.25 13.58
C THR A 156 -9.29 0.84 12.51
N LYS A 157 -10.16 1.85 12.70
CA LYS A 157 -10.30 2.97 11.76
C LYS A 157 -8.99 3.73 11.59
N ARG A 158 -8.34 4.08 12.71
CA ARG A 158 -7.07 4.82 12.69
C ARG A 158 -5.94 4.02 12.06
N LEU A 159 -5.84 2.73 12.37
CA LEU A 159 -4.85 1.84 11.78
C LEU A 159 -5.04 1.69 10.26
N LYS A 160 -6.27 1.62 9.76
CA LYS A 160 -6.55 1.63 8.32
C LYS A 160 -6.10 2.92 7.65
N SER A 161 -6.39 4.08 8.26
CA SER A 161 -5.93 5.38 7.75
C SER A 161 -4.40 5.47 7.74
N TYR A 162 -3.74 4.96 8.79
CA TYR A 162 -2.28 4.87 8.86
C TYR A 162 -1.70 3.95 7.77
N ASP A 163 -2.25 2.75 7.59
CA ASP A 163 -1.79 1.79 6.58
C ASP A 163 -1.90 2.37 5.16
N ALA A 164 -2.98 3.10 4.87
CA ALA A 164 -3.18 3.75 3.58
C ALA A 164 -2.08 4.79 3.28
N VAL A 165 -1.81 5.70 4.22
CA VAL A 165 -0.75 6.72 4.02
C VAL A 165 0.65 6.11 4.04
N LEU A 166 0.87 5.03 4.81
CA LEU A 166 2.12 4.29 4.81
C LEU A 166 2.37 3.66 3.44
N ARG A 167 1.35 3.05 2.83
CA ARG A 167 1.42 2.50 1.48
C ARG A 167 1.78 3.58 0.46
N GLU A 168 1.08 4.71 0.47
CA GLU A 168 1.38 5.83 -0.44
C GLU A 168 2.82 6.34 -0.29
N PHE A 169 3.30 6.46 0.93
CA PHE A 169 4.67 6.88 1.21
C PHE A 169 5.68 5.86 0.70
N ARG A 170 5.48 4.56 1.00
CA ARG A 170 6.38 3.49 0.54
C ARG A 170 6.50 3.46 -0.98
N LEU A 171 5.40 3.60 -1.71
CA LEU A 171 5.42 3.69 -3.16
C LEU A 171 6.25 4.88 -3.64
N ALA A 172 6.10 6.05 -3.01
CA ALA A 172 6.83 7.26 -3.41
C ALA A 172 8.34 7.19 -3.13
N VAL A 173 8.77 6.41 -2.14
CA VAL A 173 10.20 6.18 -1.86
C VAL A 173 10.75 4.91 -2.52
N GLY A 174 10.01 4.30 -3.44
CA GLY A 174 10.44 3.09 -4.16
C GLY A 174 10.55 1.83 -3.28
N LEU A 175 9.92 1.82 -2.10
CA LEU A 175 9.90 0.66 -1.22
C LEU A 175 8.81 -0.33 -1.64
N PRO A 176 9.07 -1.65 -1.57
CA PRO A 176 8.09 -2.65 -1.94
C PRO A 176 6.84 -2.55 -1.05
N VAL A 177 5.68 -2.64 -1.69
CA VAL A 177 4.39 -2.80 -1.05
C VAL A 177 3.91 -4.21 -1.39
N LYS A 178 3.43 -4.97 -0.40
CA LYS A 178 2.79 -6.26 -0.68
C LYS A 178 1.61 -5.98 -1.63
N ALA A 179 1.60 -6.63 -2.80
CA ALA A 179 0.46 -6.52 -3.69
C ALA A 179 -0.77 -7.06 -2.96
N ASP A 180 -1.85 -6.25 -2.92
CA ASP A 180 -3.16 -6.78 -2.58
C ASP A 180 -3.45 -7.87 -3.60
N SER A 181 -3.72 -9.09 -3.12
CA SER A 181 -3.99 -10.25 -3.97
C SER A 181 -5.11 -9.90 -4.95
N VAL A 182 -4.74 -9.57 -6.18
CA VAL A 182 -5.70 -9.39 -7.28
C VAL A 182 -6.28 -10.78 -7.53
N PRO A 183 -7.61 -10.98 -7.46
CA PRO A 183 -8.18 -12.25 -7.86
C PRO A 183 -7.86 -12.41 -9.34
N THR A 184 -7.03 -13.40 -9.67
CA THR A 184 -6.85 -13.88 -11.03
C THR A 184 -8.22 -14.24 -11.57
N LEU A 185 -8.76 -13.38 -12.44
CA LEU A 185 -9.90 -13.69 -13.28
C LEU A 185 -9.42 -14.78 -14.25
N LYS A 186 -9.72 -16.04 -13.93
CA LYS A 186 -9.53 -17.15 -14.86
C LYS A 186 -10.51 -16.95 -16.03
N ARG A 187 -9.96 -16.96 -17.24
CA ARG A 187 -10.68 -16.97 -18.51
C ARG A 187 -10.72 -18.38 -19.05
#